data_AF-A0A8J3FKQ9-F1
#
_entry.id   AF-A0A8J3FKQ9-F1
#
_cell.length_a   1.000
_cell.length_b   1.000
_cell.length_c   1.000
_cell.angle_alpha   90.00
_cell.angle_beta   90.00
_cell.angle_gamma   90.00
#
_symmetry.space_group_name_H-M   'P 1'
#
loop_
_entity.id
_entity.type
_entity.pdbx_description
1 polymer ?
#
loop_
_entity_poly.entity_id
_entity_poly.type
_entity_poly.pdbx_seq_one_letter_code
_entity_poly.pdbx_strand_id
1 'polypeptide(L)'
;MTEGGPRAPRRSRRAVLAAAVAAWALLLGWLGYRSAREDPPTAREQRTAEAAAPVVDGAAAEIARAAARLAATVAPAADRREPCEITPLRPGDEVSRTLVVTSPAADGPALLRALAAELPGAYGVTVYSRDGVARRFTADAGEFVAVRADAGPRALSVTIATGCRPRAGR
;
A
#
# COMPACT_ATOMS: atom_id res chain seq x y z
N MET A 1 -36.42 27.56 60.98
CA MET A 1 -36.14 26.59 59.89
C MET A 1 -37.08 26.95 58.76
N THR A 2 -36.68 27.50 57.61
CA THR A 2 -35.55 27.11 56.74
C THR A 2 -35.15 28.28 55.82
N GLU A 3 -33.85 28.35 55.55
CA GLU A 3 -33.16 29.30 54.67
C GLU A 3 -33.67 29.31 53.22
N GLY A 4 -33.89 30.51 52.67
CA GLY A 4 -33.95 30.76 51.24
C GLY A 4 -32.57 31.11 50.69
N GLY A 5 -31.81 30.11 50.24
CA GLY A 5 -30.49 30.32 49.62
C GLY A 5 -30.58 31.05 48.26
N PRO A 6 -29.62 31.93 47.93
CA PRO A 6 -29.66 32.74 46.71
C PRO A 6 -29.52 31.87 45.44
N ARG A 7 -30.51 31.93 44.56
CA ARG A 7 -30.44 31.28 43.23
C ARG A 7 -29.47 32.06 42.35
N ALA A 8 -28.27 31.52 42.12
CA ALA A 8 -27.33 32.08 41.15
C ALA A 8 -28.00 32.23 39.76
N PRO A 9 -27.78 33.35 39.04
CA PRO A 9 -28.52 33.67 37.83
C PRO A 9 -28.24 32.63 36.73
N ARG A 10 -29.30 32.04 36.15
CA ARG A 10 -29.26 30.98 35.10
C ARG A 10 -28.36 31.34 33.89
N ARG A 11 -28.09 32.64 33.67
CA ARG A 11 -27.22 33.16 32.60
C ARG A 11 -25.73 32.84 32.84
N SER A 12 -25.27 32.82 34.09
CA SER A 12 -23.87 32.49 34.41
C SER A 12 -23.58 31.01 34.17
N ARG A 13 -24.50 30.12 34.53
CA ARG A 13 -24.38 28.68 34.25
C ARG A 13 -24.32 28.39 32.75
N ARG A 14 -25.12 29.08 31.93
CA ARG A 14 -25.07 28.94 30.46
C ARG A 14 -23.75 29.45 29.87
N ALA A 15 -23.24 30.58 30.37
CA ALA A 15 -21.96 31.11 29.93
C ALA A 15 -20.79 30.19 30.28
N VAL A 16 -20.79 29.62 31.51
CA VAL A 16 -19.79 28.64 31.95
C VAL A 16 -19.86 27.37 31.08
N LEU A 17 -21.06 26.87 30.80
CA LEU A 17 -21.24 25.68 29.96
C LEU A 17 -20.77 25.94 28.52
N ALA A 18 -21.09 27.12 27.96
CA ALA A 18 -20.65 27.51 26.63
C ALA A 18 -19.12 27.64 26.55
N ALA A 19 -18.50 28.24 27.57
CA ALA A 19 -17.04 28.33 27.67
C ALA A 19 -16.39 26.95 27.77
N ALA A 20 -16.97 26.03 28.56
CA ALA A 20 -16.50 24.66 28.67
C ALA A 20 -16.60 23.90 27.34
N VAL A 21 -17.70 24.04 26.62
CA VAL A 21 -17.88 23.42 25.28
C VAL A 21 -16.90 24.02 24.27
N ALA A 22 -16.71 25.34 24.26
CA ALA A 22 -15.76 25.99 23.37
C ALA A 22 -14.32 25.55 23.66
N ALA A 23 -13.93 25.49 24.93
CA ALA A 23 -12.62 24.98 25.35
C ALA A 23 -12.44 23.51 24.93
N TRP A 24 -13.48 22.69 25.10
CA TRP A 24 -13.45 21.29 24.69
C TRP A 24 -13.33 21.13 23.18
N ALA A 25 -14.08 21.91 22.39
CA ALA A 25 -13.98 21.89 20.94
C ALA A 25 -12.60 22.32 20.44
N LEU A 26 -12.01 23.36 21.05
CA LEU A 26 -10.64 23.79 20.75
C LEU A 26 -9.61 22.73 21.11
N LEU A 27 -9.77 22.08 22.28
CA LEU A 27 -8.90 20.98 22.71
C LEU A 27 -8.98 19.80 21.73
N LEU A 28 -10.18 19.37 21.34
CA LEU A 28 -10.38 18.30 20.36
C LEU A 28 -9.83 18.67 19.00
N GLY A 29 -10.05 19.91 18.53
CA GLY A 29 -9.50 20.39 17.27
C GLY A 29 -7.98 20.41 17.28
N TRP A 30 -7.37 20.88 18.38
CA TRP A 30 -5.92 20.89 18.55
C TRP A 30 -5.33 19.48 18.63
N LEU A 31 -5.95 18.57 19.40
CA LEU A 31 -5.55 17.17 19.48
C LEU A 31 -5.66 16.47 18.13
N GLY A 32 -6.77 16.68 17.40
CA GLY A 32 -6.95 16.13 16.05
C GLY A 32 -5.93 16.67 15.05
N TYR A 33 -5.62 17.97 15.11
CA TYR A 33 -4.57 18.57 14.30
C TYR A 33 -3.18 18.02 14.61
N ARG A 34 -2.84 17.86 15.90
CA ARG A 34 -1.57 17.26 16.32
C ARG A 34 -1.47 15.80 15.91
N SER A 35 -2.52 15.02 16.15
CA SER A 35 -2.59 13.63 15.75
C SER A 35 -2.36 13.48 14.24
N ALA A 36 -3.05 14.28 13.42
CA ALA A 36 -2.88 14.27 11.97
C ALA A 36 -1.47 14.67 11.49
N ARG A 37 -0.72 15.45 12.28
CA ARG A 37 0.61 15.95 11.92
C ARG A 37 1.76 15.09 12.45
N GLU A 38 1.58 14.45 13.60
CA GLU A 38 2.70 13.90 14.37
C GLU A 38 2.52 12.47 14.85
N ASP A 39 1.30 11.92 14.82
CA ASP A 39 1.16 10.52 15.17
C ASP A 39 1.77 9.65 14.06
N PRO A 40 2.70 8.74 14.40
CA PRO A 40 3.23 7.80 13.44
C PRO A 40 2.08 6.94 12.88
N PRO A 41 2.11 6.55 11.59
CA PRO A 41 1.13 5.69 10.94
C PRO A 41 0.70 4.52 11.83
N THR A 42 -0.49 4.61 12.44
CA THR A 42 -1.03 3.55 13.31
C THR A 42 -1.47 2.33 12.50
N ALA A 43 -1.61 2.48 11.18
CA ALA A 43 -1.78 1.40 10.22
C ALA A 43 -0.58 1.35 9.26
N ARG A 44 -0.09 0.13 8.95
CA ARG A 44 0.88 -0.14 7.86
C ARG A 44 0.47 0.54 6.53
N GLU A 45 -0.84 0.76 6.38
CA GLU A 45 -1.54 1.42 5.28
C GLU A 45 -1.19 2.91 5.08
N GLN A 46 -0.57 3.60 6.05
CA GLN A 46 -0.19 5.03 5.89
C GLN A 46 1.30 5.27 5.65
N ARG A 47 2.08 4.24 5.29
CA ARG A 47 3.50 4.42 4.89
C ARG A 47 3.60 5.06 3.51
N THR A 48 4.59 5.94 3.34
CA THR A 48 4.84 6.68 2.10
C THR A 48 5.37 5.76 1.00
N ALA A 49 5.27 6.20 -0.25
CA ALA A 49 5.83 5.47 -1.40
C ALA A 49 7.34 5.18 -1.25
N GLU A 50 8.09 6.06 -0.59
CA GLU A 50 9.52 5.88 -0.31
C GLU A 50 9.79 4.79 0.72
N ALA A 51 8.97 4.71 1.77
CA ALA A 51 9.09 3.67 2.78
C ALA A 51 8.77 2.26 2.23
N ALA A 52 8.06 2.18 1.11
CA ALA A 52 7.72 0.92 0.44
C ALA A 52 8.79 0.44 -0.57
N ALA A 53 9.77 1.29 -0.92
CA ALA A 53 10.81 0.93 -1.90
C ALA A 53 11.64 -0.31 -1.50
N PRO A 54 12.07 -0.49 -0.23
CA PRO A 54 12.80 -1.69 0.17
C PRO A 54 11.99 -2.99 0.02
N VAL A 55 10.66 -2.91 0.12
CA VAL A 55 9.77 -4.06 -0.08
C VAL A 55 9.67 -4.41 -1.55
N VAL A 56 9.59 -3.40 -2.43
CA VAL A 56 9.65 -3.60 -3.90
C VAL A 56 10.98 -4.23 -4.31
N ASP A 57 12.09 -3.76 -3.74
CA ASP A 57 13.42 -4.32 -3.98
C ASP A 57 13.51 -5.78 -3.49
N GLY A 58 13.01 -6.07 -2.29
CA GLY A 58 12.94 -7.42 -1.74
C GLY A 58 12.09 -8.36 -2.60
N ALA A 59 10.93 -7.91 -3.07
CA ALA A 59 10.08 -8.68 -3.97
C ALA A 59 10.77 -8.96 -5.31
N ALA A 60 11.48 -7.99 -5.87
CA ALA A 60 12.26 -8.16 -7.09
C ALA A 60 13.38 -9.20 -6.90
N ALA A 61 14.06 -9.17 -5.76
CA ALA A 61 15.09 -10.14 -5.42
C ALA A 61 14.53 -11.56 -5.27
N GLU A 62 13.36 -11.72 -4.64
CA GLU A 62 12.70 -13.03 -4.53
C GLU A 62 12.26 -13.57 -5.89
N ILE A 63 11.73 -12.72 -6.77
CA ILE A 63 11.43 -13.10 -8.16
C ILE A 63 12.69 -13.54 -8.88
N ALA A 64 13.81 -12.82 -8.72
CA ALA A 64 15.09 -13.19 -9.32
C ALA A 64 15.61 -14.53 -8.80
N ARG A 65 15.47 -14.82 -7.49
CA ARG A 65 15.84 -16.10 -6.90
C ARG A 65 14.98 -17.24 -7.41
N ALA A 66 13.67 -17.05 -7.48
CA ALA A 66 12.73 -18.03 -8.03
C ALA A 66 13.03 -18.32 -9.51
N ALA A 67 13.28 -17.27 -10.31
CA ALA A 67 13.69 -17.42 -11.70
C ALA A 67 15.02 -18.17 -11.86
N ALA A 68 16.01 -17.89 -11.00
CA ALA A 68 17.30 -18.57 -11.03
C ALA A 68 17.16 -20.09 -10.74
N ARG A 69 16.28 -20.50 -9.82
CA ARG A 69 15.97 -21.93 -9.57
C ARG A 69 15.38 -22.63 -10.79
N LEU A 70 14.72 -21.87 -11.67
CA LEU A 70 14.12 -22.34 -12.92
C LEU A 70 15.07 -22.22 -14.13
N ALA A 71 16.34 -21.87 -13.91
CA ALA A 71 17.30 -21.51 -14.97
C ALA A 71 16.77 -20.45 -15.95
N ALA A 72 15.91 -19.56 -15.44
CA ALA A 72 15.38 -18.41 -16.17
C ALA A 72 16.24 -17.17 -15.91
N THR A 73 16.29 -16.26 -16.88
CA THR A 73 16.98 -14.98 -16.76
C THR A 73 15.98 -13.88 -16.47
N VAL A 74 16.42 -12.89 -15.68
CA VAL A 74 15.62 -11.72 -15.32
C VAL A 74 16.35 -10.47 -15.81
N ALA A 75 15.63 -9.62 -16.54
CA ALA A 75 16.11 -8.32 -16.99
C ALA A 75 15.21 -7.21 -16.44
N PRO A 76 15.76 -6.10 -15.90
CA PRO A 76 14.97 -4.93 -15.58
C PRO A 76 14.43 -4.32 -16.88
N ALA A 77 13.15 -3.96 -16.90
CA ALA A 77 12.51 -3.36 -18.07
C ALA A 77 12.15 -1.89 -17.83
N ALA A 78 11.58 -1.57 -16.67
CA ALA A 78 11.23 -0.20 -16.33
C ALA A 78 11.09 -0.01 -14.83
N ASP A 79 11.64 1.08 -14.32
CA ASP A 79 11.36 1.60 -12.98
C ASP A 79 10.59 2.91 -13.14
N ARG A 80 9.42 3.00 -12.51
CA ARG A 80 8.52 4.14 -12.65
C ARG A 80 8.07 4.64 -11.29
N ARG A 81 8.06 5.97 -11.18
CA ARG A 81 7.36 6.70 -10.12
C ARG A 81 6.38 7.64 -10.81
N GLU A 82 5.10 7.37 -10.63
CA GLU A 82 4.05 8.13 -11.30
C GLU A 82 3.16 8.85 -10.28
N PRO A 83 2.75 10.09 -10.56
CA PRO A 83 1.77 10.78 -9.74
C PRO A 83 0.43 10.04 -9.80
N CYS A 84 -0.23 9.91 -8.66
CA CYS A 84 -1.56 9.31 -8.58
C CYS A 84 -2.44 10.09 -7.58
N GLU A 85 -3.74 9.84 -7.61
CA GLU A 85 -4.70 10.46 -6.70
C GLU A 85 -5.29 9.38 -5.79
N ILE A 86 -5.09 9.52 -4.48
CA ILE A 86 -5.76 8.65 -3.49
C ILE A 86 -7.19 9.14 -3.30
N THR A 87 -7.33 10.47 -3.17
CA THR A 87 -8.61 11.20 -3.20
C THR A 87 -8.39 12.53 -3.93
N PRO A 88 -9.46 13.24 -4.36
CA PRO A 88 -9.33 14.54 -5.01
C PRO A 88 -8.56 15.60 -4.21
N LEU A 89 -8.43 15.42 -2.90
CA LEU A 89 -7.69 16.33 -2.01
C LEU A 89 -6.36 15.74 -1.51
N ARG A 90 -6.04 14.48 -1.86
CA ARG A 90 -4.87 13.76 -1.36
C ARG A 90 -4.05 13.18 -2.52
N PRO A 91 -3.02 13.90 -2.97
CA PRO A 91 -2.10 13.39 -3.98
C PRO A 91 -1.25 12.26 -3.41
N GLY A 92 -0.84 11.36 -4.29
CA GLY A 92 0.06 10.26 -4.01
C GLY A 92 1.09 10.06 -5.12
N ASP A 93 1.98 9.10 -4.88
CA ASP A 93 2.83 8.50 -5.90
C ASP A 93 2.65 6.98 -5.88
N GLU A 94 2.68 6.38 -7.06
CA GLU A 94 2.86 4.95 -7.22
C GLU A 94 4.29 4.66 -7.65
N VAL A 95 4.96 3.76 -6.93
CA VAL A 95 6.27 3.22 -7.34
C VAL A 95 6.04 1.84 -7.91
N SER A 96 6.52 1.62 -9.13
CA SER A 96 6.46 0.32 -9.79
C SER A 96 7.80 -0.04 -10.45
N ARG A 97 8.10 -1.34 -10.43
CA ARG A 97 9.23 -1.94 -11.12
C ARG A 97 8.72 -3.06 -12.01
N THR A 98 9.14 -3.06 -13.26
CA THR A 98 8.81 -4.09 -14.24
C THR A 98 10.07 -4.86 -14.60
N LEU A 99 9.96 -6.18 -14.51
CA LEU A 99 10.99 -7.15 -14.86
C LEU A 99 10.49 -7.99 -16.03
N VAL A 100 11.40 -8.38 -16.91
CA VAL A 100 11.14 -9.38 -17.95
C VAL A 100 11.86 -10.65 -17.56
N VAL A 101 11.12 -11.75 -17.47
CA VAL A 101 11.66 -13.08 -17.18
C VAL A 101 11.56 -13.94 -18.42
N THR A 102 12.67 -14.54 -18.84
CA THR A 102 12.73 -15.45 -19.99
C THR A 102 13.40 -16.75 -19.60
N SER A 103 12.99 -17.84 -20.25
CA SER A 103 13.61 -19.15 -20.05
C SER A 103 13.92 -19.76 -21.41
N PRO A 104 15.08 -20.41 -21.58
CA PRO A 104 15.36 -21.18 -22.79
C PRO A 104 14.54 -22.47 -22.85
N ALA A 105 14.08 -22.98 -21.70
CA ALA A 105 13.45 -24.29 -21.58
C ALA A 105 11.91 -24.24 -21.57
N ALA A 106 11.31 -23.08 -21.33
CA ALA A 106 9.86 -22.93 -21.17
C ALA A 106 9.33 -21.72 -21.95
N ASP A 107 8.14 -21.88 -22.53
CA ASP A 107 7.37 -20.78 -23.08
C ASP A 107 6.76 -19.91 -21.97
N GLY A 108 6.19 -18.75 -22.33
CA GLY A 108 5.67 -17.81 -21.32
C GLY A 108 4.62 -18.42 -20.39
N PRO A 109 3.58 -19.14 -20.89
CA PRO A 109 2.59 -19.77 -20.03
C PRO A 109 3.13 -20.88 -19.10
N ALA A 110 4.07 -21.70 -19.56
CA ALA A 110 4.71 -22.70 -18.71
C ALA A 110 5.61 -22.04 -17.66
N LEU A 111 6.42 -21.06 -18.07
CA LEU A 111 7.27 -20.28 -17.18
C LEU A 111 6.46 -19.54 -16.11
N LEU A 112 5.29 -18.99 -16.47
CA LEU A 112 4.40 -18.31 -15.53
C LEU A 112 3.96 -19.26 -14.40
N ARG A 113 3.53 -20.47 -14.73
CA ARG A 113 3.11 -21.48 -13.73
C ARG A 113 4.26 -21.94 -12.87
N ALA A 114 5.42 -22.20 -13.49
CA ALA A 114 6.62 -22.61 -12.75
C ALA A 114 7.06 -21.51 -11.77
N LEU A 115 7.12 -20.25 -12.23
CA LEU A 115 7.48 -19.13 -11.36
C LEU A 115 6.47 -18.94 -10.23
N ALA A 116 5.17 -19.06 -10.51
CA ALA A 116 4.13 -18.97 -9.49
C ALA A 116 4.27 -20.03 -8.38
N ALA A 117 4.72 -21.24 -8.73
CA ALA A 117 4.94 -22.32 -7.77
C ALA A 117 6.23 -22.15 -6.93
N GLU A 118 7.22 -21.45 -7.47
CA GLU A 118 8.51 -21.21 -6.81
C GLU A 118 8.51 -20.00 -5.86
N LEU A 119 7.51 -19.13 -5.95
CA LEU A 119 7.40 -17.97 -5.08
C LEU A 119 7.05 -18.39 -3.63
N PRO A 120 7.44 -17.58 -2.63
CA PRO A 120 7.13 -17.87 -1.23
C PRO A 120 5.63 -18.06 -1.02
N GLY A 121 5.23 -19.09 -0.27
CA GLY A 121 3.81 -19.36 0.01
C GLY A 121 3.08 -18.19 0.69
N ALA A 122 3.81 -17.37 1.44
CA ALA A 122 3.31 -16.13 2.05
C ALA A 122 2.75 -15.12 1.04
N TYR A 123 3.16 -15.22 -0.25
CA TYR A 123 2.70 -14.28 -1.28
C TYR A 123 1.28 -14.57 -1.78
N GLY A 124 0.72 -15.75 -1.46
CA GLY A 124 -0.67 -16.10 -1.82
C GLY A 124 -0.95 -16.03 -3.32
N VAL A 125 -0.05 -16.59 -4.15
CA VAL A 125 -0.12 -16.47 -5.61
C VAL A 125 -1.42 -17.08 -6.16
N THR A 126 -2.13 -16.31 -6.98
CA THR A 126 -3.32 -16.75 -7.71
C THR A 126 -3.06 -16.70 -9.22
N VAL A 127 -3.21 -17.83 -9.90
CA VAL A 127 -2.98 -17.96 -11.35
C VAL A 127 -4.30 -17.92 -12.10
N TYR A 128 -4.38 -17.05 -13.09
CA TYR A 128 -5.51 -16.92 -14.00
C TYR A 128 -5.17 -17.55 -15.35
N SER A 129 -6.01 -18.51 -15.74
CA SER A 129 -5.89 -19.22 -17.01
C SER A 129 -7.07 -18.90 -17.92
N ARG A 130 -6.82 -18.92 -19.22
CA ARG A 130 -7.84 -18.85 -20.27
C ARG A 130 -7.64 -20.04 -21.18
N ASP A 131 -8.70 -20.81 -21.44
CA ASP A 131 -8.66 -22.01 -22.26
C ASP A 131 -7.59 -23.03 -21.79
N GLY A 132 -7.38 -23.14 -20.48
CA GLY A 132 -6.37 -24.00 -19.87
C GLY A 132 -4.93 -23.48 -19.94
N VAL A 133 -4.70 -22.34 -20.59
CA VAL A 133 -3.38 -21.69 -20.72
C VAL A 133 -3.24 -20.60 -19.68
N ALA A 134 -2.16 -20.65 -18.88
CA ALA A 134 -1.89 -19.63 -17.88
C ALA A 134 -1.50 -18.30 -18.55
N ARG A 135 -2.24 -17.24 -18.24
CA ARG A 135 -2.06 -15.91 -18.87
C ARG A 135 -1.55 -14.89 -17.89
N ARG A 136 -1.94 -15.01 -16.62
CA ARG A 136 -1.62 -14.04 -15.58
C ARG A 136 -1.45 -14.71 -14.23
N PHE A 137 -0.63 -14.15 -13.34
CA PHE A 137 -0.80 -14.36 -11.91
C PHE A 137 -0.80 -13.03 -11.16
N THR A 138 -1.41 -13.04 -9.97
CA THR A 138 -1.33 -11.96 -8.98
C THR A 138 -0.85 -12.53 -7.65
N ALA A 139 -0.06 -11.76 -6.92
CA ALA A 139 0.41 -12.09 -5.58
C ALA A 139 0.61 -10.82 -4.76
N ASP A 140 0.71 -10.96 -3.44
CA ASP A 140 0.99 -9.86 -2.51
C ASP A 140 2.33 -10.12 -1.81
N ALA A 141 3.34 -9.28 -2.08
CA ALA A 141 4.66 -9.42 -1.45
C ALA A 141 4.70 -8.95 0.01
N GLY A 142 3.55 -8.62 0.59
CA GLY A 142 3.43 -7.99 1.89
C GLY A 142 3.52 -6.47 1.79
N GLU A 143 3.09 -5.80 2.86
CA GLU A 143 3.03 -4.33 2.93
C GLU A 143 2.29 -3.71 1.73
N PHE A 144 1.30 -4.44 1.19
CA PHE A 144 0.46 -4.07 0.06
C PHE A 144 1.24 -3.82 -1.25
N VAL A 145 2.35 -4.52 -1.45
CA VAL A 145 3.10 -4.52 -2.70
C VAL A 145 2.54 -5.62 -3.60
N ALA A 146 1.81 -5.21 -4.63
CA ALA A 146 1.22 -6.14 -5.58
C ALA A 146 2.27 -6.62 -6.58
N VAL A 147 2.35 -7.93 -6.76
CA VAL A 147 3.10 -8.57 -7.84
C VAL A 147 2.11 -9.08 -8.87
N ARG A 148 2.24 -8.61 -10.11
CA ARG A 148 1.44 -9.07 -11.26
C ARG A 148 2.37 -9.56 -12.32
N ALA A 149 2.06 -10.72 -12.89
CA ALA A 149 2.82 -11.22 -14.02
C ALA A 149 1.90 -11.59 -15.17
N ASP A 150 2.26 -11.19 -16.38
CA ASP A 150 1.52 -11.43 -17.60
C ASP A 150 2.38 -12.24 -18.59
N ALA A 151 1.86 -13.36 -19.07
CA ALA A 151 2.55 -14.25 -20.00
C ALA A 151 2.44 -13.74 -21.44
N GLY A 152 3.59 -13.37 -22.01
CA GLY A 152 3.78 -13.30 -23.45
C GLY A 152 4.06 -14.69 -24.06
N PRO A 153 4.40 -14.76 -25.36
CA PRO A 153 4.70 -16.04 -26.02
C PRO A 153 5.97 -16.72 -25.49
N ARG A 154 7.04 -15.96 -25.24
CA ARG A 154 8.36 -16.48 -24.81
C ARG A 154 8.93 -15.82 -23.55
N ALA A 155 8.18 -14.86 -23.01
CA ALA A 155 8.63 -14.05 -21.91
C ALA A 155 7.46 -13.75 -20.98
N LEU A 156 7.79 -13.49 -19.72
CA LEU A 156 6.88 -13.04 -18.69
C LEU A 156 7.19 -11.58 -18.38
N SER A 157 6.19 -10.71 -18.40
CA SER A 157 6.32 -9.36 -17.85
C SER A 157 5.84 -9.38 -16.42
N VAL A 158 6.71 -9.09 -15.46
CA VAL A 158 6.39 -9.06 -14.03
C VAL A 158 6.45 -7.62 -13.54
N THR A 159 5.32 -7.08 -13.10
CA THR A 159 5.21 -5.75 -12.51
C THR A 159 5.00 -5.87 -11.00
N ILE A 160 5.89 -5.24 -10.25
CA ILE A 160 5.83 -5.08 -8.80
C ILE A 160 5.43 -3.64 -8.54
N ALA A 161 4.35 -3.40 -7.83
CA ALA A 161 3.82 -2.06 -7.63
C ALA A 161 3.30 -1.85 -6.20
N THR A 162 3.59 -0.68 -5.63
CA THR A 162 3.07 -0.29 -4.32
C THR A 162 1.58 0.07 -4.33
N GLY A 163 1.01 0.25 -5.54
CA GLY A 163 -0.21 1.02 -5.74
C GLY A 163 -0.01 2.50 -5.37
N CYS A 164 -1.10 3.27 -5.42
CA CYS A 164 -1.06 4.69 -5.06
C CYS A 164 -0.83 4.89 -3.55
N ARG A 165 0.24 5.60 -3.18
CA ARG A 165 0.64 5.86 -1.78
C ARG A 165 0.80 7.34 -1.49
N PRO A 166 0.61 7.80 -0.25
CA PRO A 166 0.87 9.21 0.09
C PRO A 166 2.30 9.58 -0.26
N ARG A 167 2.48 10.76 -0.87
CA ARG A 167 3.82 11.31 -1.07
C ARG A 167 4.49 11.54 0.28
N ALA A 168 5.80 11.33 0.35
CA ALA A 168 6.56 11.76 1.51
C ALA A 168 6.53 13.29 1.60
N GLY A 169 6.15 13.83 2.76
CA GLY A 169 6.29 15.26 3.06
C GLY A 169 5.07 16.15 2.83
N ARG A 170 3.87 15.76 3.27
CA ARG A 170 2.84 16.74 3.65
C ARG A 170 1.89 16.24 4.73
#